data_AF-H5XPE1-F1
#
_entry.id   AF-H5XPE1-F1
#
_cell.length_a   1.000
_cell.length_b   1.000
_cell.length_c   1.000
_cell.angle_alpha   90.00
_cell.angle_beta   90.00
_cell.angle_gamma   90.00
#
_symmetry.space_group_name_H-M   'P 1'
#
loop_
_entity.id
_entity.type
_entity.pdbx_description
1 polymer ?
#
loop_
_entity_poly.entity_id
_entity_poly.type
_entity_poly.pdbx_seq_one_letter_code
_entity_poly.pdbx_strand_id
1 'polypeptide(L)'
;MKVTTRAAGNLVGVGLAGFMVWAVAVEAAMPSWFDPDDSCPGATGVERSYFPPSATCVHGDGRVVDHISRPETVVLAIVFVLLAAVVVTGLAVLGWRLLRHDQADLGKPKPKRPALHVLGAALLGVVAGAVARAAVILASLTAGPPGGATAFVAVALWAIGVASALDRAVGPGRGGSSGSYRRGTALVLAGATALLVLVVVTWDEYAEHNTLLGPAWAIAAGAGVFALLAAVQWIRWPVRRRSARTV
;
A
#
# COMPACT_ATOMS: atom_id res chain seq x y z
N MET A 1 28.67 -5.76 1.77
CA MET A 1 28.15 -6.16 0.44
C MET A 1 27.27 -5.04 -0.11
N LYS A 2 27.40 -4.67 -1.40
CA LYS A 2 26.52 -3.65 -2.02
C LYS A 2 25.20 -4.30 -2.43
N VAL A 3 24.12 -4.07 -1.67
CA VAL A 3 22.77 -4.56 -2.04
C VAL A 3 22.33 -3.87 -3.32
N THR A 4 22.09 -4.62 -4.40
CA THR A 4 21.64 -4.08 -5.71
C THR A 4 20.16 -3.73 -5.70
N THR A 5 19.69 -2.90 -6.63
CA THR A 5 18.25 -2.56 -6.76
C THR A 5 17.38 -3.79 -7.01
N ARG A 6 17.90 -4.76 -7.78
CA ARG A 6 17.22 -6.05 -7.99
C ARG A 6 17.13 -6.85 -6.69
N ALA A 7 18.20 -6.92 -5.92
CA ALA A 7 18.17 -7.59 -4.62
C ALA A 7 17.18 -6.94 -3.66
N ALA A 8 17.13 -5.60 -3.59
CA ALA A 8 16.15 -4.89 -2.78
C ALA A 8 14.70 -5.13 -3.25
N GLY A 9 14.45 -5.16 -4.56
CA GLY A 9 13.14 -5.51 -5.12
C GLY A 9 12.73 -6.95 -4.79
N ASN A 10 13.66 -7.90 -4.88
CA ASN A 10 13.40 -9.29 -4.51
C ASN A 10 13.11 -9.43 -3.01
N LEU A 11 13.83 -8.68 -2.15
CA LEU A 11 13.56 -8.68 -0.71
C LEU A 11 12.15 -8.20 -0.39
N VAL A 12 11.70 -7.11 -1.04
CA VAL A 12 10.32 -6.63 -0.86
C VAL A 12 9.31 -7.64 -1.39
N GLY A 13 9.54 -8.21 -2.58
CA GLY A 13 8.64 -9.20 -3.18
C GLY A 13 8.50 -10.46 -2.32
N VAL A 14 9.62 -11.05 -1.89
CA VAL A 14 9.63 -12.22 -1.01
C VAL A 14 9.03 -11.89 0.35
N GLY A 15 9.34 -10.72 0.91
CA GLY A 15 8.79 -10.28 2.19
C GLY A 15 7.26 -10.12 2.14
N LEU A 16 6.72 -9.51 1.08
CA LEU A 16 5.27 -9.36 0.90
C LEU A 16 4.57 -10.71 0.68
N ALA A 17 5.16 -11.60 -0.12
CA ALA A 17 4.63 -12.96 -0.28
C ALA A 17 4.63 -13.72 1.05
N GLY A 18 5.72 -13.63 1.81
CA GLY A 18 5.83 -14.19 3.15
C GLY A 18 4.80 -13.61 4.12
N PHE A 19 4.54 -12.29 4.07
CA PHE A 19 3.50 -11.64 4.86
C PHE A 19 2.11 -12.15 4.52
N MET A 20 1.81 -12.38 3.25
CA MET A 20 0.51 -12.92 2.84
C MET A 20 0.33 -14.34 3.37
N VAL A 21 1.35 -15.20 3.24
CA VAL A 21 1.33 -16.56 3.80
C VAL A 21 1.18 -16.52 5.32
N TRP A 22 1.91 -15.64 6.00
CA TRP A 22 1.79 -15.43 7.43
C TRP A 22 0.39 -14.98 7.84
N ALA A 23 -0.22 -14.06 7.10
CA ALA A 23 -1.55 -13.55 7.38
C ALA A 23 -2.63 -14.65 7.22
N VAL A 24 -2.52 -15.49 6.18
CA VAL A 24 -3.38 -16.67 6.01
C VAL A 24 -3.18 -17.65 7.18
N ALA A 25 -1.95 -17.90 7.60
CA ALA A 25 -1.67 -18.79 8.72
C ALA A 25 -2.24 -18.26 10.04
N VAL A 26 -2.13 -16.96 10.30
CA VAL A 26 -2.73 -16.30 11.47
C VAL A 26 -4.25 -16.40 11.42
N GLU A 27 -4.87 -16.09 10.29
CA GLU A 27 -6.33 -16.14 10.15
C GLU A 27 -6.85 -17.58 10.29
N ALA A 28 -6.12 -18.58 9.79
CA ALA A 28 -6.46 -19.99 9.96
C ALA A 28 -6.29 -20.49 11.40
N ALA A 29 -5.42 -19.86 12.20
CA ALA A 29 -5.25 -20.14 13.63
C ALA A 29 -6.25 -19.37 14.51
N MET A 30 -6.98 -18.40 13.94
CA MET A 30 -8.02 -17.68 14.66
C MET A 30 -9.36 -18.43 14.60
N PRO A 31 -10.26 -18.19 15.58
CA PRO A 31 -11.61 -18.72 15.53
C PRO A 31 -12.29 -18.32 14.22
N SER A 32 -13.09 -19.21 13.65
CA SER A 32 -13.87 -18.92 12.45
C SER A 32 -14.74 -17.68 12.67
N TRP A 33 -14.75 -16.78 11.70
CA TRP A 33 -15.68 -15.65 11.69
C TRP A 33 -17.07 -16.03 11.17
N PHE A 34 -17.16 -17.14 10.41
CA PHE A 34 -18.41 -17.64 9.87
C PHE A 34 -19.18 -18.50 10.87
N ASP A 35 -18.46 -19.28 11.67
CA ASP A 35 -19.04 -20.19 12.65
C ASP A 35 -18.22 -20.15 13.96
N PRO A 36 -18.45 -19.13 14.79
CA PRO A 36 -17.75 -18.99 16.06
C PRO A 36 -18.06 -20.13 17.03
N ASP A 37 -19.24 -20.74 16.92
CA ASP A 37 -19.71 -21.81 17.82
C ASP A 37 -18.95 -23.11 17.57
N ASP A 38 -18.52 -23.38 16.34
CA ASP A 38 -17.64 -24.52 16.01
C ASP A 38 -16.22 -24.33 16.61
N SER A 39 -15.71 -23.10 16.58
CA SER A 39 -14.35 -22.78 17.07
C SER A 39 -14.27 -22.55 18.58
N CYS A 40 -15.33 -22.05 19.20
CA CYS A 40 -15.45 -21.75 20.62
C CYS A 40 -16.84 -22.21 21.16
N PRO A 41 -17.09 -23.54 21.30
CA PRO A 41 -18.39 -24.03 21.72
C PRO A 41 -18.82 -23.50 23.10
N GLY A 42 -19.98 -22.86 23.16
CA GLY A 42 -20.54 -22.32 24.40
C GLY A 42 -19.89 -21.01 24.89
N ALA A 43 -19.09 -20.36 24.05
CA ALA A 43 -18.58 -19.02 24.34
C ALA A 43 -19.66 -17.96 24.10
N THR A 44 -19.71 -16.96 24.98
CA THR A 44 -20.53 -15.74 24.83
C THR A 44 -19.83 -14.66 24.02
N GLY A 45 -18.52 -14.80 23.76
CA GLY A 45 -17.75 -13.85 22.97
C GLY A 45 -16.37 -14.37 22.59
N VAL A 46 -15.75 -13.71 21.61
CA VAL A 46 -14.40 -14.00 21.13
C VAL A 46 -13.61 -12.70 21.05
N GLU A 47 -12.46 -12.66 21.72
CA GLU A 47 -11.52 -11.55 21.58
C GLU A 47 -10.39 -11.96 20.65
N ARG A 48 -10.06 -11.10 19.69
CA ARG A 48 -8.98 -11.33 18.71
C ARG A 48 -8.00 -10.18 18.74
N SER A 49 -6.71 -10.52 18.74
CA SER A 49 -5.60 -9.59 18.52
C SER A 49 -4.74 -10.12 17.39
N TYR A 50 -4.44 -9.26 16.42
CA TYR A 50 -3.57 -9.60 15.29
C TYR A 50 -2.08 -9.33 15.57
N PHE A 51 -1.75 -8.59 16.63
CA PHE A 51 -0.36 -8.40 17.04
C PHE A 51 -0.19 -8.07 18.54
N PRO A 52 0.44 -8.96 19.33
CA PRO A 52 0.80 -10.33 18.95
C PRO A 52 -0.46 -11.14 18.59
N PRO A 53 -0.38 -12.12 17.67
CA PRO A 53 -1.52 -12.94 17.31
C PRO A 53 -2.04 -13.74 18.52
N SER A 54 -3.24 -13.42 18.99
CA SER A 54 -3.87 -14.14 20.09
C SER A 54 -5.38 -14.13 19.93
N ALA A 55 -6.02 -15.20 20.38
CA ALA A 55 -7.47 -15.28 20.43
C ALA A 55 -7.91 -15.98 21.73
N THR A 56 -8.96 -15.46 22.34
CA THR A 56 -9.55 -16.02 23.57
C THR A 56 -11.06 -16.21 23.41
N CYS A 57 -11.58 -17.31 23.93
CA CYS A 57 -13.00 -17.59 24.02
C CYS A 57 -13.51 -17.19 25.42
N VAL A 58 -14.46 -16.28 25.48
CA VAL A 58 -15.08 -15.80 26.73
C VAL A 58 -16.41 -16.52 26.93
N HIS A 59 -16.57 -17.22 28.05
CA HIS A 59 -17.80 -17.96 28.38
C HIS A 59 -18.67 -17.17 29.38
N GLY A 60 -19.97 -17.51 29.44
CA GLY A 60 -20.95 -16.79 30.26
C GLY A 60 -20.74 -16.92 31.78
N ASP A 61 -19.94 -17.89 32.22
CA ASP A 61 -19.49 -18.06 33.61
C ASP A 61 -18.25 -17.20 33.94
N GLY A 62 -17.76 -16.40 32.99
CA GLY A 62 -16.55 -15.59 33.11
C GLY A 62 -15.27 -16.35 32.79
N ARG A 63 -15.35 -17.63 32.38
CA ARG A 63 -14.16 -18.41 32.00
C ARG A 63 -13.60 -17.93 30.66
N VAL A 64 -12.33 -17.52 30.67
CA VAL A 64 -11.58 -17.15 29.47
C VAL A 64 -10.61 -18.27 29.14
N VAL A 65 -10.69 -18.80 27.92
CA VAL A 65 -9.83 -19.88 27.43
C VAL A 65 -9.04 -19.40 26.23
N ASP A 66 -7.72 -19.58 26.26
CA ASP A 66 -6.84 -19.28 25.13
C ASP A 66 -7.14 -20.25 23.98
N HIS A 67 -7.50 -19.71 22.82
CA HIS A 67 -7.72 -20.49 21.60
C HIS A 67 -6.38 -20.76 20.89
N ILE A 68 -5.49 -19.77 20.86
CA ILE A 68 -4.14 -19.89 20.31
C ILE A 68 -3.16 -20.15 21.46
N SER A 69 -2.32 -21.17 21.32
CA SER A 69 -1.32 -21.49 22.33
C SER A 69 -0.25 -20.38 22.45
N ARG A 70 0.28 -20.14 23.65
CA ARG A 70 1.40 -19.20 23.87
C ARG A 70 2.62 -19.46 22.97
N PRO A 71 3.13 -20.70 22.79
CA PRO A 71 4.29 -20.91 21.92
C PRO A 71 3.99 -20.55 20.46
N GLU A 72 2.79 -20.85 19.97
CA GLU A 72 2.36 -20.50 18.61
C GLU A 72 2.27 -18.97 18.43
N THR A 73 1.67 -18.27 19.40
CA THR A 73 1.64 -16.80 19.45
C THR A 73 3.05 -16.20 19.32
N VAL A 74 4.00 -16.74 20.10
CA VAL A 74 5.41 -16.28 20.09
C VAL A 74 6.06 -16.52 18.73
N VAL A 75 5.89 -17.72 18.15
CA VAL A 75 6.45 -18.05 16.84
C VAL A 75 5.88 -17.14 15.76
N LEU A 76 4.56 -16.97 15.71
CA LEU A 76 3.89 -16.11 14.72
C LEU A 76 4.34 -14.64 14.88
N ALA A 77 4.49 -14.15 16.11
CA ALA A 77 5.00 -12.79 16.36
C ALA A 77 6.45 -12.62 15.91
N ILE A 78 7.34 -13.59 16.15
CA ILE A 78 8.73 -13.55 15.68
C ILE A 78 8.77 -13.53 14.15
N VAL A 79 8.01 -14.41 13.50
CA VAL A 79 7.93 -14.47 12.03
C VAL A 79 7.43 -13.14 11.46
N PHE A 80 6.40 -12.54 12.07
CA PHE A 80 5.92 -11.21 11.69
C PHE A 80 7.04 -10.16 11.75
N VAL A 81 7.78 -10.10 12.86
CA VAL A 81 8.86 -9.12 13.04
C VAL A 81 9.98 -9.33 12.02
N LEU A 82 10.34 -10.58 11.72
CA LEU A 82 11.35 -10.89 10.71
C LEU A 82 10.90 -10.48 9.30
N LEU A 83 9.65 -10.78 8.92
CA LEU A 83 9.09 -10.36 7.64
C LEU A 83 8.99 -8.83 7.55
N ALA A 84 8.55 -8.16 8.63
CA ALA A 84 8.51 -6.71 8.72
C ALA A 84 9.89 -6.11 8.50
N ALA A 85 10.92 -6.64 9.17
CA ALA A 85 12.29 -6.19 9.01
C ALA A 85 12.78 -6.36 7.56
N VAL A 86 12.47 -7.49 6.91
CA VAL A 86 12.84 -7.74 5.50
C VAL A 86 12.18 -6.74 4.56
N VAL A 87 10.86 -6.53 4.68
CA VAL A 87 10.10 -5.60 3.83
C VAL A 87 10.56 -4.16 4.07
N VAL A 88 10.64 -3.72 5.34
CA VAL A 88 11.07 -2.37 5.69
C VAL A 88 12.49 -2.11 5.22
N THR A 89 13.41 -3.07 5.36
CA THR A 89 14.78 -2.93 4.85
C THR A 89 14.79 -2.81 3.32
N GLY A 90 14.03 -3.66 2.61
CA GLY A 90 13.91 -3.58 1.17
C GLY A 90 13.36 -2.23 0.69
N LEU A 91 12.27 -1.75 1.31
CA LEU A 91 11.67 -0.45 1.04
C LEU A 91 12.60 0.70 1.38
N ALA A 92 13.30 0.65 2.52
CA ALA A 92 14.27 1.66 2.92
C ALA A 92 15.44 1.75 1.93
N VAL A 93 15.96 0.62 1.45
CA VAL A 93 17.03 0.60 0.43
C VAL A 93 16.52 1.17 -0.91
N LEU A 94 15.30 0.83 -1.32
CA LEU A 94 14.69 1.37 -2.54
C LEU A 94 14.46 2.89 -2.41
N GLY A 95 13.88 3.33 -1.30
CA GLY A 95 13.60 4.75 -1.01
C GLY A 95 14.88 5.58 -0.85
N TRP A 96 15.89 5.06 -0.16
CA TRP A 96 17.18 5.73 -0.01
C TRP A 96 17.88 5.94 -1.35
N ARG A 97 17.90 4.90 -2.20
CA ARG A 97 18.45 5.01 -3.56
C ARG A 97 17.66 6.00 -4.41
N LEU A 98 16.33 6.01 -4.22
CA LEU A 98 15.47 6.97 -4.87
C LEU A 98 15.85 8.40 -4.48
N LEU A 99 16.13 8.68 -3.21
CA LEU A 99 16.50 10.01 -2.71
C LEU A 99 17.94 10.42 -3.04
N ARG A 100 18.88 9.48 -3.10
CA ARG A 100 20.31 9.75 -3.34
C ARG A 100 20.74 9.90 -4.79
N HIS A 101 19.97 9.47 -5.79
CA HIS A 101 20.35 9.74 -7.18
C HIS A 101 20.30 11.25 -7.44
N ASP A 102 21.48 11.85 -7.47
CA ASP A 102 21.70 13.29 -7.60
C ASP A 102 21.03 13.89 -8.84
N GLN A 103 20.73 15.18 -8.72
CA GLN A 103 20.16 16.07 -9.73
C GLN A 103 21.00 16.22 -11.01
N ALA A 104 22.02 15.39 -11.22
CA ALA A 104 23.00 15.52 -12.30
C ALA A 104 22.48 15.06 -13.67
N ASP A 105 21.43 14.25 -13.71
CA ASP A 105 20.84 13.77 -14.98
C ASP A 105 19.55 14.55 -15.32
N LEU A 106 19.67 15.87 -15.46
CA LEU A 106 18.63 16.71 -16.07
C LEU A 106 18.63 16.45 -17.58
N GLY A 107 18.25 15.23 -17.97
CA GLY A 107 18.03 14.86 -19.35
C GLY A 107 17.19 15.92 -20.09
N LYS A 108 17.48 16.10 -21.38
CA LYS A 108 16.83 17.14 -22.19
C LYS A 108 15.30 16.99 -22.10
N PRO A 109 14.55 18.08 -21.87
CA PRO A 109 13.10 18.04 -21.84
C PRO A 109 12.58 17.53 -23.19
N LYS A 110 12.02 16.31 -23.22
CA LYS A 110 11.38 15.76 -24.41
C LYS A 110 9.99 16.37 -24.65
N PRO A 111 9.47 16.35 -25.90
CA PRO A 111 8.17 16.90 -26.21
C PRO A 111 7.06 16.15 -25.49
N LYS A 112 6.02 16.93 -25.17
CA LYS A 112 5.20 16.83 -23.98
C LYS A 112 3.79 16.48 -24.42
N ARG A 113 3.27 15.34 -23.97
CA ARG A 113 1.87 14.97 -24.18
C ARG A 113 1.12 15.11 -22.84
N PRO A 114 0.95 16.35 -22.33
CA PRO A 114 0.37 16.57 -21.00
C PRO A 114 -1.02 15.96 -20.89
N ALA A 115 -1.83 16.08 -21.95
CA ALA A 115 -3.15 15.46 -22.01
C ALA A 115 -3.08 13.94 -21.86
N LEU A 116 -2.17 13.25 -22.55
CA LEU A 116 -2.02 11.78 -22.41
C LEU A 116 -1.46 11.38 -21.05
N HIS A 117 -0.55 12.17 -20.46
CA HIS A 117 -0.04 11.91 -19.12
C HIS A 117 -1.14 12.04 -18.06
N VAL A 118 -1.93 13.11 -18.13
CA VAL A 118 -3.04 13.36 -17.21
C VAL A 118 -4.15 12.32 -17.39
N LEU A 119 -4.53 11.99 -18.63
CA LEU A 119 -5.51 10.96 -18.92
C LEU A 119 -5.02 9.57 -18.46
N GLY A 120 -3.75 9.25 -18.73
CA GLY A 120 -3.13 8.01 -18.27
C GLY A 120 -3.07 7.93 -16.75
N ALA A 121 -2.80 9.03 -16.05
CA ALA A 121 -2.83 9.09 -14.60
C ALA A 121 -4.25 8.93 -14.06
N ALA A 122 -5.25 9.57 -14.68
CA ALA A 122 -6.66 9.41 -14.34
C ALA A 122 -7.09 7.94 -14.46
N LEU A 123 -6.75 7.30 -15.58
CA LEU A 123 -7.02 5.88 -15.82
C LEU A 123 -6.28 5.01 -14.79
N LEU A 124 -5.03 5.33 -14.46
CA LEU A 124 -4.31 4.64 -13.41
C LEU A 124 -5.01 4.78 -12.05
N GLY A 125 -5.54 5.96 -11.70
CA GLY A 125 -6.32 6.15 -10.48
C GLY A 125 -7.56 5.26 -10.42
N VAL A 126 -8.30 5.16 -11.53
CA VAL A 126 -9.46 4.24 -11.66
C VAL A 126 -9.04 2.78 -11.48
N VAL A 127 -8.05 2.33 -12.26
CA VAL A 127 -7.63 0.93 -12.26
C VAL A 127 -6.99 0.56 -10.92
N ALA A 128 -6.09 1.39 -10.40
CA ALA A 128 -5.45 1.14 -9.12
C ALA A 128 -6.46 1.15 -7.97
N GLY A 129 -7.45 2.06 -7.99
CA GLY A 129 -8.53 2.07 -7.00
C GLY A 129 -9.37 0.79 -7.03
N ALA A 130 -9.81 0.37 -8.22
CA ALA A 130 -10.60 -0.86 -8.39
C ALA A 130 -9.81 -2.12 -7.99
N VAL A 131 -8.55 -2.23 -8.44
CA VAL A 131 -7.66 -3.35 -8.11
C VAL A 131 -7.32 -3.37 -6.63
N ALA A 132 -6.96 -2.22 -6.04
CA ALA A 132 -6.67 -2.11 -4.61
C ALA A 132 -7.86 -2.58 -3.79
N ARG A 133 -9.07 -2.11 -4.13
CA ARG A 133 -10.28 -2.51 -3.41
C ARG A 133 -10.56 -4.00 -3.50
N ALA A 134 -10.59 -4.55 -4.71
CA ALA A 134 -10.84 -5.98 -4.91
C ALA A 134 -9.79 -6.83 -4.19
N ALA A 135 -8.51 -6.49 -4.32
CA ALA A 135 -7.41 -7.20 -3.69
C ALA A 135 -7.45 -7.10 -2.16
N VAL A 136 -7.73 -5.91 -1.60
CA VAL A 136 -7.82 -5.71 -0.15
C VAL A 136 -9.02 -6.44 0.43
N ILE A 137 -10.19 -6.40 -0.21
CA ILE A 137 -11.38 -7.15 0.25
C ILE A 137 -11.08 -8.64 0.24
N LEU A 138 -10.62 -9.19 -0.88
CA LEU A 138 -10.31 -10.63 -1.00
C LEU A 138 -9.25 -11.07 0.02
N ALA A 139 -8.19 -10.27 0.19
CA ALA A 139 -7.14 -10.57 1.16
C ALA A 139 -7.63 -10.41 2.61
N SER A 140 -8.55 -9.48 2.89
CA SER A 140 -9.13 -9.33 4.22
C SER A 140 -10.07 -10.47 4.57
N LEU A 141 -10.81 -10.99 3.59
CA LEU A 141 -11.71 -12.14 3.78
C LEU A 141 -10.95 -13.45 3.96
N THR A 142 -9.77 -13.59 3.35
CA THR A 142 -8.99 -14.85 3.38
C THR A 142 -7.86 -14.85 4.40
N ALA A 143 -7.34 -13.68 4.76
CA ALA A 143 -6.13 -13.53 5.58
C ALA A 143 -6.25 -12.39 6.62
N GLY A 144 -7.48 -11.96 6.90
CA GLY A 144 -7.78 -10.93 7.89
C GLY A 144 -7.23 -9.54 7.55
N PRO A 145 -7.34 -8.57 8.49
CA PRO A 145 -6.79 -7.23 8.35
C PRO A 145 -5.31 -7.18 7.91
N PRO A 146 -4.40 -8.06 8.40
CA PRO A 146 -3.02 -8.06 7.93
C PRO A 146 -2.86 -8.44 6.45
N GLY A 147 -3.69 -9.37 5.95
CA GLY A 147 -3.76 -9.71 4.53
C GLY A 147 -4.16 -8.51 3.69
N GLY A 148 -5.21 -7.80 4.12
CA GLY A 148 -5.65 -6.55 3.51
C GLY A 148 -4.54 -5.49 3.43
N ALA A 149 -3.82 -5.27 4.53
CA ALA A 149 -2.69 -4.34 4.57
C ALA A 149 -1.56 -4.75 3.60
N THR A 150 -1.24 -6.04 3.53
CA THR A 150 -0.21 -6.57 2.62
C THR A 150 -0.60 -6.39 1.16
N ALA A 151 -1.85 -6.69 0.82
CA ALA A 151 -2.40 -6.49 -0.52
C ALA A 151 -2.36 -5.02 -0.94
N PHE A 152 -2.72 -4.10 -0.02
CA PHE A 152 -2.66 -2.67 -0.27
C PHE A 152 -1.25 -2.21 -0.64
N VAL A 153 -0.22 -2.63 0.14
CA VAL A 153 1.18 -2.30 -0.15
C VAL A 153 1.62 -2.87 -1.50
N ALA A 154 1.25 -4.11 -1.81
CA ALA A 154 1.58 -4.72 -3.10
C ALA A 154 0.98 -3.96 -4.29
N VAL A 155 -0.29 -3.57 -4.21
CA VAL A 155 -0.97 -2.78 -5.25
C VAL A 155 -0.35 -1.38 -5.36
N ALA A 156 0.01 -0.74 -4.24
CA ALA A 156 0.70 0.55 -4.26
C ALA A 156 2.06 0.45 -5.00
N LEU A 157 2.87 -0.57 -4.73
CA LEU A 157 4.14 -0.78 -5.43
C LEU A 157 3.95 -1.04 -6.93
N TRP A 158 2.93 -1.82 -7.30
CA TRP A 158 2.56 -2.03 -8.70
C TRP A 158 2.17 -0.70 -9.37
N ALA A 159 1.30 0.08 -8.73
CA ALA A 159 0.86 1.38 -9.24
C ALA A 159 2.04 2.36 -9.38
N ILE A 160 3.01 2.34 -8.46
CA ILE A 160 4.25 3.13 -8.56
C ILE A 160 5.04 2.73 -9.81
N GLY A 161 5.16 1.43 -10.08
CA GLY A 161 5.80 0.91 -11.28
C GLY A 161 5.11 1.41 -12.57
N VAL A 162 3.79 1.31 -12.64
CA VAL A 162 2.99 1.76 -13.79
C VAL A 162 3.06 3.27 -13.95
N ALA A 163 2.90 4.04 -12.87
CA ALA A 163 3.03 5.50 -12.88
C ALA A 163 4.40 5.95 -13.37
N SER A 164 5.47 5.26 -12.95
CA SER A 164 6.83 5.52 -13.40
C SER A 164 7.00 5.19 -14.89
N ALA A 165 6.40 4.09 -15.38
CA ALA A 165 6.45 3.76 -16.81
C ALA A 165 5.70 4.80 -17.65
N LEU A 166 4.50 5.21 -17.20
CA LEU A 166 3.70 6.26 -17.82
C LEU A 166 4.46 7.58 -17.89
N ASP A 167 5.08 7.99 -16.78
CA ASP A 167 5.84 9.23 -16.71
C ASP A 167 7.11 9.19 -17.60
N ARG A 168 7.78 8.04 -17.74
CA ARG A 168 8.87 7.88 -18.73
C ARG A 168 8.39 8.02 -20.17
N ALA A 169 7.19 7.52 -20.46
CA ALA A 169 6.64 7.49 -21.82
C ALA A 169 6.10 8.86 -22.28
N VAL A 170 5.35 9.55 -21.41
CA VAL A 170 4.60 10.77 -21.79
C VAL A 170 4.68 11.90 -20.76
N GLY A 171 5.41 11.72 -19.66
CA GLY A 171 5.51 12.69 -18.57
C GLY A 171 6.40 13.91 -18.86
N PRO A 172 6.65 14.76 -17.85
CA PRO A 172 7.36 16.04 -18.01
C PRO A 172 8.83 15.93 -18.45
N GLY A 173 9.38 14.71 -18.53
CA GLY A 173 10.69 14.42 -19.11
C GLY A 173 11.90 14.93 -18.31
N ARG A 174 11.71 15.34 -17.05
CA ARG A 174 12.81 15.86 -16.20
C ARG A 174 13.46 14.74 -15.39
N GLY A 175 14.79 14.72 -15.29
CA GLY A 175 15.50 13.88 -14.31
C GLY A 175 15.72 12.40 -14.69
N GLY A 176 15.67 12.03 -15.98
CA GLY A 176 15.97 10.67 -16.42
C GLY A 176 15.06 9.58 -15.82
N SER A 177 15.60 8.37 -15.67
CA SER A 177 14.86 7.19 -15.17
C SER A 177 14.52 7.27 -13.67
N SER A 178 15.37 7.94 -12.88
CA SER A 178 15.22 8.15 -11.44
C SER A 178 14.20 9.24 -11.11
N GLY A 179 14.20 10.35 -11.87
CA GLY A 179 13.23 11.42 -11.75
C GLY A 179 11.81 10.96 -12.05
N SER A 180 11.67 10.00 -12.98
CA SER A 180 10.38 9.38 -13.26
C SER A 180 9.86 8.51 -12.13
N TYR A 181 10.74 7.71 -11.51
CA TYR A 181 10.35 6.90 -10.35
C TYR A 181 9.94 7.78 -9.16
N ARG A 182 10.62 8.92 -8.95
CA ARG A 182 10.24 9.90 -7.90
C ARG A 182 8.84 10.46 -8.13
N ARG A 183 8.54 10.89 -9.37
CA ARG A 183 7.22 11.44 -9.71
C ARG A 183 6.13 10.39 -9.65
N GLY A 184 6.39 9.17 -10.12
CA GLY A 184 5.46 8.05 -10.00
C GLY A 184 5.19 7.68 -8.54
N THR A 185 6.23 7.62 -7.71
CA THR A 185 6.11 7.39 -6.26
C THR A 185 5.28 8.49 -5.59
N ALA A 186 5.61 9.75 -5.84
CA ALA A 186 4.88 10.88 -5.28
C ALA A 186 3.41 10.91 -5.72
N LEU A 187 3.14 10.61 -7.00
CA LEU A 187 1.78 10.53 -7.54
C LEU A 187 0.95 9.50 -6.77
N VAL A 188 1.46 8.27 -6.63
CA VAL A 188 0.73 7.19 -5.99
C VAL A 188 0.58 7.41 -4.49
N LEU A 189 1.62 7.83 -3.79
CA LEU A 189 1.54 8.08 -2.35
C LEU A 189 0.57 9.24 -2.03
N ALA A 190 0.67 10.35 -2.75
CA ALA A 190 -0.24 11.48 -2.55
C ALA A 190 -1.68 11.12 -2.95
N GLY A 191 -1.86 10.38 -4.05
CA GLY A 191 -3.18 9.92 -4.50
C GLY A 191 -3.82 8.95 -3.52
N ALA A 192 -3.07 7.94 -3.07
CA ALA A 192 -3.54 6.98 -2.06
C ALA A 192 -3.85 7.67 -0.73
N THR A 193 -3.02 8.62 -0.28
CA THR A 193 -3.27 9.39 0.95
C THR A 193 -4.54 10.22 0.83
N ALA A 194 -4.72 10.94 -0.28
CA ALA A 194 -5.92 11.74 -0.50
C ALA A 194 -7.20 10.89 -0.53
N LEU A 195 -7.16 9.73 -1.16
CA LEU A 195 -8.28 8.80 -1.17
C LEU A 195 -8.56 8.19 0.20
N LEU A 196 -7.52 7.83 0.95
CA LEU A 196 -7.68 7.33 2.32
C LEU A 196 -8.34 8.38 3.22
N VAL A 197 -7.86 9.63 3.17
CA VAL A 197 -8.45 10.75 3.92
C VAL A 197 -9.91 10.95 3.52
N LEU A 198 -10.20 10.91 2.22
CA LEU A 198 -11.57 11.06 1.73
C LEU A 198 -12.48 9.95 2.27
N VAL A 199 -12.07 8.68 2.20
CA VAL A 199 -12.83 7.54 2.74
C VAL A 199 -13.05 7.65 4.25
N VAL A 200 -12.02 8.05 5.00
CA VAL A 200 -12.13 8.23 6.47
C VAL A 200 -13.11 9.35 6.82
N VAL A 201 -13.05 10.48 6.10
CA VAL A 201 -13.94 11.63 6.34
C VAL A 201 -15.38 11.32 5.93
N THR A 202 -15.59 10.49 4.91
CA THR A 202 -16.92 10.09 4.42
C THR A 202 -17.32 8.69 4.89
N TRP A 203 -16.81 8.23 6.04
CA TRP A 203 -16.98 6.84 6.46
C TRP A 203 -18.45 6.45 6.60
N ASP A 204 -19.29 7.32 7.16
CA ASP A 204 -20.71 7.04 7.38
C ASP A 204 -21.45 6.78 6.06
N GLU A 205 -21.30 7.67 5.07
CA GLU A 205 -21.86 7.49 3.73
C GLU A 205 -21.28 6.26 3.03
N TYR A 206 -19.99 6.00 3.23
CA TYR A 206 -19.29 4.87 2.63
C TYR A 206 -19.77 3.53 3.20
N ALA A 207 -20.08 3.47 4.50
CA ALA A 207 -20.58 2.30 5.19
C ALA A 207 -22.03 1.97 4.82
N GLU A 208 -22.85 2.98 4.51
CA GLU A 208 -24.22 2.76 4.02
C GLU A 208 -24.24 2.13 2.61
N HIS A 209 -23.29 2.50 1.75
CA HIS A 209 -23.21 2.01 0.37
C HIS A 209 -22.39 0.70 0.29
N ASN A 210 -22.99 -0.38 0.78
CA ASN A 210 -22.45 -1.75 0.84
C ASN A 210 -22.29 -2.44 -0.54
N THR A 211 -21.69 -1.79 -1.52
CA THR A 211 -21.32 -2.45 -2.77
C THR A 211 -19.85 -2.91 -2.73
N LEU A 212 -19.55 -3.99 -3.44
CA LEU A 212 -18.19 -4.54 -3.53
C LEU A 212 -17.18 -3.52 -4.07
N LEU A 213 -17.63 -2.56 -4.88
CA LEU A 213 -16.86 -1.44 -5.44
C LEU A 213 -17.05 -0.12 -4.70
N GLY A 214 -17.98 -0.09 -3.74
CA GLY A 214 -18.41 1.06 -2.94
C GLY A 214 -19.09 2.11 -3.76
N PRO A 215 -19.24 3.32 -3.21
CA PRO A 215 -19.96 4.34 -3.91
C PRO A 215 -19.22 4.71 -5.19
N ALA A 216 -19.96 4.85 -6.30
CA ALA A 216 -19.39 5.15 -7.62
C ALA A 216 -18.53 6.42 -7.62
N TRP A 217 -18.79 7.35 -6.70
CA TRP A 217 -17.99 8.55 -6.52
C TRP A 217 -16.53 8.25 -6.15
N ALA A 218 -16.22 7.15 -5.46
CA ALA A 218 -14.86 6.83 -5.03
C ALA A 218 -13.93 6.57 -6.23
N ILE A 219 -14.45 5.92 -7.28
CA ILE A 219 -13.72 5.68 -8.52
C ILE A 219 -13.49 7.00 -9.28
N ALA A 220 -14.52 7.84 -9.36
CA ALA A 220 -14.42 9.16 -9.98
C ALA A 220 -13.45 10.08 -9.24
N ALA A 221 -13.48 10.07 -7.91
CA ALA A 221 -12.54 10.79 -7.05
C ALA A 221 -11.11 10.28 -7.26
N GLY A 222 -10.90 8.96 -7.37
CA GLY A 222 -9.60 8.38 -7.70
C GLY A 222 -9.05 8.89 -9.03
N ALA A 223 -9.90 8.89 -10.07
CA ALA A 223 -9.53 9.45 -11.37
C ALA A 223 -9.14 10.92 -11.27
N GLY A 224 -9.98 11.73 -10.61
CA GLY A 224 -9.79 13.18 -10.47
C GLY A 224 -8.54 13.55 -9.68
N VAL A 225 -8.29 12.88 -8.55
CA VAL A 225 -7.11 13.11 -7.72
C VAL A 225 -5.83 12.80 -8.48
N PHE A 226 -5.76 11.64 -9.15
CA PHE A 226 -4.57 11.28 -9.93
C PHE A 226 -4.36 12.20 -11.13
N ALA A 227 -5.45 12.59 -11.81
CA ALA A 227 -5.39 13.58 -12.90
C ALA A 227 -4.84 14.93 -12.41
N LEU A 228 -5.35 15.43 -11.28
CA LEU A 228 -4.94 16.70 -10.69
C LEU A 228 -3.47 16.66 -10.26
N LEU A 229 -3.06 15.61 -9.57
CA LEU A 229 -1.66 15.43 -9.16
C LEU A 229 -0.73 15.34 -10.38
N ALA A 230 -1.12 14.62 -11.43
CA ALA A 230 -0.35 14.56 -12.67
C ALA A 230 -0.31 15.91 -13.38
N ALA A 231 -1.39 16.70 -13.35
CA ALA A 231 -1.42 18.05 -13.90
C ALA A 231 -0.49 19.00 -13.13
N VAL A 232 -0.46 18.92 -11.80
CA VAL A 232 0.45 19.71 -10.95
C VAL A 232 1.91 19.45 -11.27
N GLN A 233 2.28 18.24 -11.68
CA GLN A 233 3.65 17.92 -12.11
C GLN A 233 4.11 18.69 -13.37
N TRP A 234 3.16 19.23 -14.15
CA TRP A 234 3.45 20.09 -15.30
C TRP A 234 3.64 21.56 -14.92
N ILE A 235 3.18 21.98 -13.74
CA ILE A 235 3.31 23.37 -13.26
C ILE A 235 4.78 23.64 -12.96
N ARG A 236 5.34 24.67 -13.61
CA ARG A 236 6.72 25.12 -13.35
C ARG A 236 6.72 25.92 -12.05
N TRP A 237 7.21 25.33 -10.97
CA TRP A 237 7.56 26.11 -9.79
C TRP A 237 8.80 26.95 -10.08
N PRO A 238 8.79 28.27 -9.83
CA PRO A 238 9.96 29.11 -9.96
C PRO A 238 10.99 28.67 -8.92
N VAL A 239 11.98 27.88 -9.34
CA VAL A 239 13.14 27.56 -8.49
C VAL A 239 13.90 28.86 -8.30
N ARG A 240 13.81 29.45 -7.09
CA ARG A 240 14.67 30.56 -6.66
C ARG A 240 16.11 30.13 -6.90
N ARG A 241 16.73 30.67 -7.95
CA ARG A 241 18.18 30.55 -8.14
C ARG A 241 18.81 31.15 -6.88
N ARG A 242 19.39 30.31 -6.01
CA ARG A 242 20.37 30.80 -5.04
C ARG A 242 21.49 31.38 -5.87
N SER A 243 21.51 32.70 -6.00
CA SER A 243 22.69 33.41 -6.49
C SER A 243 23.77 33.13 -5.47
N ALA A 244 24.64 32.18 -5.79
CA ALA A 244 25.95 32.10 -5.16
C ALA A 244 26.65 33.41 -5.52
N ARG A 245 26.58 34.39 -4.61
CA ARG A 245 27.53 35.50 -4.59
C ARG A 245 28.89 34.86 -4.34
N THR A 246 29.69 34.77 -5.39
CA THR A 246 31.13 34.69 -5.28
C THR A 246 31.61 36.00 -4.64
N VAL A 247 32.25 35.89 -3.48
CA VAL A 247 33.15 36.90 -2.94
C VAL A 247 34.56 36.44 -3.25
#